data_AF-A0A2A4IVT7-F1
#
_entry.id   AF-A0A2A4IVT7-F1
#
_cell.length_a   1.000
_cell.length_b   1.000
_cell.length_c   1.000
_cell.angle_alpha   90.00
_cell.angle_beta   90.00
_cell.angle_gamma   90.00
#
_symmetry.space_group_name_H-M   'P 1'
#
loop_
_entity.id
_entity.type
_entity.pdbx_description
1 polymer ?
#
loop_
_entity_poly.entity_id
_entity_poly.type
_entity_poly.pdbx_seq_one_letter_code
_entity_poly.pdbx_strand_id
1 'polypeptide(L)'
;MTTKSDNNDETPITFEEALEKTGNGVYNILLVMTCSLILLAIGIDLFGFSLVVAAACDLELTVSEKGILTSLPFVGILLVSYFWGYVSDTRGRRFTLVIPLLLSFILSCISSLSPHWLFLGLFKFLCVC
;
A
#
# COMPACT_ATOMS: atom_id res chain seq x y z
N MET A 1 15.70 -21.73 54.73
CA MET A 1 15.72 -23.01 54.01
C MET A 1 14.28 -23.48 53.82
N THR A 2 13.68 -23.13 52.67
CA THR A 2 12.59 -23.87 52.03
C THR A 2 12.60 -23.47 50.55
N THR A 3 13.17 -24.35 49.75
CA THR A 3 13.21 -24.38 48.29
C THR A 3 11.94 -25.02 47.74
N LYS A 4 11.33 -24.43 46.69
CA LYS A 4 10.45 -25.02 45.63
C LYS A 4 9.44 -23.96 45.19
N SER A 5 9.14 -23.72 43.93
CA SER A 5 9.50 -24.36 42.67
C SER A 5 9.26 -23.27 41.62
N ASP A 6 10.28 -22.95 40.84
CA ASP A 6 10.18 -22.09 39.67
C ASP A 6 9.34 -22.86 38.64
N ASN A 7 8.02 -22.62 38.67
CA ASN A 7 7.11 -23.17 37.66
C ASN A 7 7.26 -22.27 36.43
N ASN A 8 8.31 -22.55 35.67
CA ASN A 8 8.40 -22.21 34.26
C ASN A 8 7.31 -22.97 33.50
N ASP A 9 6.07 -22.53 33.65
CA ASP A 9 5.05 -22.73 32.63
C ASP A 9 5.38 -21.72 31.52
N GLU A 10 6.40 -22.05 30.71
CA GLU A 10 6.63 -21.39 29.43
C GLU A 10 5.52 -21.82 28.46
N THR A 11 4.30 -21.37 28.74
CA THR A 11 3.26 -21.39 27.72
C THR A 11 3.74 -20.48 26.59
N PRO A 12 3.66 -20.91 25.32
CA PRO A 12 4.06 -20.08 24.21
C PRO A 12 3.17 -18.84 24.19
N ILE A 13 3.70 -17.72 24.70
CA ILE A 13 3.05 -16.42 24.65
C ILE A 13 2.86 -16.02 23.19
N THR A 14 1.65 -15.62 22.83
CA THR A 14 1.36 -15.11 21.49
C THR A 14 2.17 -13.85 21.23
N PHE A 15 2.57 -13.66 19.97
CA PHE A 15 3.39 -12.51 19.56
C PHE A 15 2.79 -11.17 20.01
N GLU A 16 1.46 -11.03 19.96
CA GLU A 16 0.75 -9.82 20.41
C GLU A 16 0.88 -9.58 21.92
N GLU A 17 0.78 -10.62 22.75
CA GLU A 17 0.89 -10.49 24.21
C GLU A 17 2.33 -10.16 24.63
N ALA A 18 3.32 -10.70 23.93
CA ALA A 18 4.72 -10.33 24.11
C ALA A 18 4.99 -8.88 23.69
N LEU A 19 4.35 -8.42 22.60
CA LEU A 19 4.47 -7.04 22.13
C LEU A 19 3.86 -6.04 23.13
N GLU A 20 2.70 -6.39 23.70
CA GLU A 20 2.00 -5.56 24.70
C GLU A 20 2.81 -5.43 26.00
N LYS A 21 3.43 -6.53 26.46
CA LYS A 21 4.32 -6.52 27.64
C LYS A 21 5.60 -5.72 27.42
N THR A 22 6.09 -5.63 26.19
CA THR A 22 7.37 -4.96 25.86
C THR A 22 7.21 -3.45 25.60
N GLY A 23 5.98 -2.98 25.35
CA GLY A 23 5.67 -1.56 25.12
C GLY A 23 6.14 -1.00 23.77
N ASN A 24 5.92 0.30 23.55
CA ASN A 24 6.21 0.98 22.28
C ASN A 24 7.69 1.34 22.13
N GLY A 25 8.45 0.48 21.44
CA GLY A 25 9.83 0.78 21.03
C GLY A 25 9.93 1.68 19.80
N VAL A 26 11.16 2.13 19.50
CA VAL A 26 11.51 2.94 18.31
C VAL A 26 11.05 2.28 17.01
N TYR A 27 11.11 0.94 16.94
CA TYR A 27 10.62 0.20 15.78
C TYR A 27 9.13 0.45 15.50
N ASN A 28 8.28 0.47 16.54
CA ASN A 28 6.84 0.69 16.35
C ASN A 28 6.57 2.13 15.88
N ILE A 29 7.31 3.11 16.39
CA ILE A 29 7.23 4.51 15.94
C ILE A 29 7.63 4.62 14.46
N LEU A 30 8.76 4.02 14.06
CA LEU A 30 9.22 4.04 12.67
C LEU A 30 8.26 3.33 11.72
N LEU A 31 7.63 2.24 12.19
CA LEU A 31 6.65 1.50 11.42
C LEU A 31 5.39 2.32 11.18
N VAL A 32 4.86 2.97 12.22
CA VAL A 32 3.72 3.90 12.11
C VAL A 32 4.05 5.05 11.16
N MET A 33 5.22 5.69 11.32
CA MET A 33 5.67 6.79 10.44
C MET A 33 5.72 6.36 8.97
N THR A 34 6.25 5.17 8.69
CA THR A 34 6.33 4.63 7.32
C THR A 34 4.95 4.37 6.75
N CYS A 35 4.05 3.73 7.51
CA CYS A 35 2.67 3.50 7.08
C CYS A 35 1.92 4.82 6.82
N SER A 36 2.10 5.82 7.67
CA SER A 36 1.50 7.15 7.46
C SER A 36 2.00 7.82 6.18
N LEU A 37 3.31 7.73 5.88
CA LEU A 37 3.88 8.26 4.65
C LEU A 37 3.33 7.55 3.41
N ILE A 38 3.15 6.23 3.45
CA ILE A 38 2.54 5.45 2.35
C ILE A 38 1.09 5.89 2.12
N LEU A 39 0.31 6.04 3.19
CA LEU A 39 -1.08 6.52 3.07
C LEU A 39 -1.15 7.93 2.48
N LEU A 40 -0.24 8.82 2.87
CA LEU A 40 -0.13 10.15 2.29
C LEU A 40 0.24 10.09 0.80
N ALA A 41 1.20 9.26 0.42
CA ALA A 41 1.60 9.06 -0.97
C ALA A 41 0.43 8.57 -1.82
N ILE A 42 -0.32 7.55 -1.35
CA ILE A 42 -1.52 7.04 -2.02
C ILE A 42 -2.57 8.15 -2.20
N GLY A 43 -2.77 8.99 -1.18
CA GLY A 43 -3.67 10.13 -1.27
C GLY A 43 -3.25 11.12 -2.37
N ILE A 44 -1.97 11.50 -2.39
CA ILE A 44 -1.41 12.38 -3.42
C ILE A 44 -1.54 11.74 -4.81
N ASP A 45 -1.34 10.43 -4.94
CA ASP A 45 -1.47 9.72 -6.21
C ASP A 45 -2.89 9.69 -6.76
N LEU A 46 -3.91 9.53 -5.90
CA LEU A 46 -5.32 9.50 -6.29
C LEU A 46 -5.82 10.91 -6.68
N PHE A 47 -5.59 11.88 -5.80
CA PHE A 47 -6.05 13.24 -6.04
C PHE A 47 -5.23 13.94 -7.11
N GLY A 48 -3.90 13.78 -7.08
CA GLY A 48 -2.99 14.33 -8.07
C GLY A 48 -3.29 13.81 -9.46
N PHE A 49 -3.55 12.51 -9.62
CA PHE A 49 -3.95 11.97 -10.90
C PHE A 49 -5.27 12.53 -11.42
N SER A 50 -6.26 12.67 -10.54
CA SER A 50 -7.55 13.25 -10.92
C SER A 50 -7.40 14.68 -11.42
N LEU A 51 -6.51 15.47 -10.80
CA LEU A 51 -6.17 16.82 -11.25
C LEU A 51 -5.43 16.81 -12.59
N VAL A 52 -4.47 15.90 -12.79
CA VAL A 52 -3.73 15.76 -14.05
C VAL A 52 -4.68 15.42 -15.20
N VAL A 53 -5.61 14.47 -15.02
CA VAL A 53 -6.62 14.11 -16.03
C VAL A 53 -7.56 15.28 -16.34
N ALA A 54 -7.91 16.08 -15.33
CA ALA A 54 -8.72 17.28 -15.51
C ALA A 54 -7.96 18.37 -16.31
N ALA A 55 -6.68 18.59 -16.00
CA ALA A 55 -5.82 19.59 -16.63
C ALA A 55 -5.22 19.14 -17.98
N ALA A 56 -5.30 17.86 -18.32
CA ALA A 56 -4.87 17.32 -19.61
C ALA A 56 -5.80 17.82 -20.73
N CYS A 57 -5.45 18.99 -21.29
CA CYS A 57 -6.05 19.56 -22.49
C CYS A 57 -5.43 19.01 -23.78
N ASP A 58 -4.19 18.50 -23.70
CA ASP A 58 -3.40 18.03 -24.85
C ASP A 58 -3.78 16.60 -25.31
N LEU A 59 -4.50 15.85 -24.45
CA LEU A 59 -4.82 14.45 -24.69
C LEU A 59 -6.16 14.23 -25.45
N GLU A 60 -6.81 15.32 -25.90
CA GLU A 60 -8.12 15.31 -26.61
C GLU A 60 -9.17 14.35 -26.00
N LEU A 61 -9.22 14.26 -24.67
CA LEU A 61 -10.11 13.34 -23.97
C LEU A 61 -11.56 13.83 -23.92
N THR A 62 -12.49 12.93 -24.22
CA THR A 62 -13.92 13.12 -24.01
C THR A 62 -14.26 13.16 -22.52
N VAL A 63 -15.34 13.85 -22.14
CA VAL A 63 -15.81 13.94 -20.73
C VAL A 63 -16.05 12.55 -20.12
N SER A 64 -16.59 11.61 -20.89
CA SER A 64 -16.79 10.23 -20.48
C SER A 64 -15.48 9.50 -20.20
N GLU A 65 -14.46 9.69 -21.04
CA GLU A 65 -13.15 9.06 -20.89
C GLU A 65 -12.40 9.60 -19.68
N LYS A 66 -12.49 10.92 -19.41
CA LYS A 66 -11.97 11.52 -18.17
C LYS A 66 -12.59 10.86 -16.92
N GLY A 67 -13.90 10.62 -16.93
CA GLY A 67 -14.59 9.94 -15.82
C GLY A 67 -14.16 8.49 -15.62
N ILE A 68 -13.89 7.76 -16.72
CA ILE A 68 -13.35 6.40 -16.65
C ILE A 68 -11.93 6.42 -16.07
N LEU A 69 -11.09 7.35 -16.52
CA LEU A 69 -9.72 7.49 -16.03
C LEU A 69 -9.67 7.82 -14.54
N THR A 70 -10.50 8.72 -14.04
CA THR A 70 -10.50 9.09 -12.61
C THR A 70 -11.06 7.99 -11.71
N SER A 71 -11.94 7.12 -12.21
CA SER A 71 -12.54 6.02 -11.43
C SER A 71 -11.68 4.75 -11.40
N LEU A 72 -10.84 4.52 -12.42
CA LEU A 72 -9.94 3.37 -12.53
C LEU A 72 -9.07 3.11 -11.28
N PRO A 73 -8.39 4.11 -10.69
CA PRO A 73 -7.59 3.91 -9.48
C PRO A 73 -8.39 3.35 -8.31
N PHE A 74 -9.64 3.80 -8.12
CA PHE A 74 -10.48 3.33 -7.02
C PHE A 74 -10.84 1.85 -7.17
N VAL A 75 -11.15 1.41 -8.39
CA VAL A 75 -11.41 -0.01 -8.68
C VAL A 75 -10.13 -0.84 -8.48
N GLY A 76 -8.97 -0.30 -8.88
CA GLY A 76 -7.65 -0.92 -8.66
C GLY A 76 -7.39 -1.24 -7.20
N ILE A 77 -7.56 -0.25 -6.30
CA ILE A 77 -7.36 -0.44 -4.85
C ILE A 77 -8.24 -1.57 -4.31
N LEU A 78 -9.50 -1.64 -4.72
CA LEU A 78 -10.43 -2.66 -4.21
C LEU A 78 -9.99 -4.08 -4.59
N LEU A 79 -9.60 -4.29 -5.85
CA LEU A 79 -9.17 -5.61 -6.32
C LEU A 79 -7.82 -6.01 -5.73
N VAL A 80 -6.88 -5.08 -5.68
CA VAL A 80 -5.54 -5.31 -5.15
C VAL A 80 -5.57 -5.55 -3.65
N SER A 81 -6.34 -4.78 -2.88
CA SER A 81 -6.37 -4.92 -1.41
C SER A 81 -6.79 -6.33 -0.96
N TYR A 82 -7.68 -6.98 -1.71
CA TYR A 82 -8.06 -8.37 -1.44
C TYR A 82 -6.89 -9.35 -1.67
N PHE A 83 -6.22 -9.23 -2.82
CA PHE A 83 -5.09 -10.08 -3.16
C PHE A 83 -3.88 -9.85 -2.24
N TRP A 84 -3.53 -8.57 -2.02
CA TRP A 84 -2.39 -8.19 -1.21
C TRP A 84 -2.61 -8.38 0.28
N GLY A 85 -3.87 -8.33 0.75
CA GLY A 85 -4.27 -8.75 2.09
C GLY A 85 -3.94 -10.21 2.35
N TYR A 86 -4.33 -11.10 1.43
CA TYR A 86 -3.98 -12.52 1.54
C TYR A 86 -2.46 -12.77 1.50
N VAL A 87 -1.73 -12.03 0.66
CA VAL A 87 -0.26 -12.10 0.61
C VAL A 87 0.37 -11.60 1.92
N SER A 88 -0.20 -10.56 2.55
CA SER A 88 0.24 -10.05 3.85
C SER A 88 0.19 -11.10 4.94
N ASP A 89 -0.88 -11.89 4.96
CA ASP A 89 -1.10 -12.90 6.00
C ASP A 89 -0.17 -14.11 5.83
N THR A 90 0.28 -14.40 4.61
CA THR A 90 1.08 -15.60 4.28
C THR A 90 2.57 -15.36 4.12
N ARG A 91 3.00 -14.21 3.57
CA ARG A 91 4.40 -13.88 3.26
C ARG A 91 5.03 -12.87 4.21
N GLY A 92 4.25 -12.36 5.17
CA GLY A 92 4.70 -11.44 6.20
C GLY A 92 4.63 -9.96 5.80
N ARG A 93 4.29 -9.10 6.77
CA ARG A 93 4.00 -7.67 6.59
C ARG A 93 5.11 -6.84 5.93
N ARG A 94 6.39 -7.14 6.16
CA ARG A 94 7.50 -6.37 5.57
C ARG A 94 7.60 -6.54 4.06
N PHE A 95 7.37 -7.76 3.57
CA PHE A 95 7.39 -8.06 2.15
C PHE A 95 6.26 -7.32 1.43
N THR A 96 5.07 -7.35 2.03
CA THR A 96 3.87 -6.66 1.58
C THR A 96 4.02 -5.14 1.52
N LEU A 97 4.87 -4.52 2.34
CA LEU A 97 5.13 -3.07 2.26
C LEU A 97 6.13 -2.72 1.15
N VAL A 98 7.23 -3.47 1.02
CA VAL A 98 8.35 -3.09 0.13
C VAL A 98 8.07 -3.42 -1.34
N ILE A 99 7.45 -4.57 -1.62
CA ILE A 99 7.27 -5.06 -2.99
C ILE A 99 6.31 -4.19 -3.81
N PRO A 100 5.13 -3.77 -3.31
CA PRO A 100 4.25 -2.88 -4.05
C PRO A 100 4.90 -1.55 -4.32
N LEU A 101 5.56 -0.96 -3.32
CA LEU A 101 6.25 0.32 -3.50
C LEU A 101 7.25 0.28 -4.65
N LEU A 102 8.03 -0.80 -4.77
CA LEU A 102 8.96 -0.97 -5.89
C LEU A 102 8.23 -1.19 -7.22
N LEU A 103 7.17 -2.01 -7.23
CA LEU A 103 6.40 -2.28 -8.43
C LEU A 103 5.68 -1.02 -8.94
N SER A 104 5.03 -0.27 -8.05
CA SER A 104 4.39 1.01 -8.33
C SER A 104 5.40 2.02 -8.86
N PHE A 105 6.62 2.08 -8.31
CA PHE A 105 7.66 2.97 -8.82
C PHE A 105 8.04 2.65 -10.29
N ILE A 106 8.30 1.37 -10.59
CA ILE A 106 8.65 0.93 -11.95
C ILE A 106 7.51 1.20 -12.92
N LEU A 107 6.28 0.85 -12.55
CA LEU A 107 5.10 1.05 -13.39
C LEU A 107 4.78 2.54 -13.59
N SER A 108 5.00 3.38 -12.58
CA SER A 108 4.83 4.83 -12.68
C SER A 108 5.84 5.45 -13.65
N CYS A 109 7.11 5.01 -13.59
CA CYS A 109 8.13 5.44 -14.57
C CYS A 109 7.74 5.04 -16.01
N ILE A 110 7.22 3.84 -16.22
CA ILE A 110 6.76 3.38 -17.54
C ILE A 110 5.53 4.16 -17.99
N SER A 111 4.58 4.41 -17.09
CA SER A 111 3.36 5.18 -17.35
C SER A 111 3.67 6.61 -17.83
N SER A 112 4.67 7.25 -17.22
CA SER A 112 5.09 8.62 -17.58
C SER A 112 5.63 8.75 -19.00
N LEU A 113 6.00 7.65 -19.66
CA LEU A 113 6.55 7.65 -21.02
C LEU A 113 5.46 7.45 -22.10
N SER A 114 4.22 7.14 -21.71
CA SER A 114 3.16 6.78 -22.65
C SER A 114 2.22 7.95 -22.97
N PRO A 115 2.14 8.42 -24.23
CA PRO A 115 1.25 9.52 -24.64
C PRO A 115 -0.19 9.08 -24.95
N HIS A 116 -0.54 7.80 -24.79
CA HIS A 116 -1.86 7.29 -25.17
C HIS A 116 -2.74 6.98 -23.94
N TRP A 117 -3.97 7.48 -23.95
CA TRP A 117 -4.88 7.48 -22.78
C TRP A 117 -5.24 6.08 -22.26
N LEU A 118 -5.39 5.09 -23.16
CA LEU A 118 -5.67 3.69 -22.78
C LEU A 118 -4.50 3.08 -22.00
N PHE A 119 -3.27 3.28 -22.47
CA PHE A 119 -2.08 2.80 -21.76
C PHE A 119 -1.93 3.51 -20.42
N LEU A 120 -2.21 4.82 -20.38
CA LEU A 120 -2.19 5.60 -19.14
C LEU A 120 -3.17 5.03 -18.10
N GLY A 121 -4.41 4.72 -18.51
CA GLY A 121 -5.40 4.08 -17.65
C GLY A 121 -5.00 2.69 -17.16
N LEU A 122 -4.48 1.83 -18.06
CA LEU A 122 -4.02 0.48 -17.73
C LEU A 122 -2.82 0.49 -16.78
N PHE A 123 -1.80 1.31 -17.06
CA PHE A 123 -0.63 1.43 -16.20
C PHE A 123 -1.01 2.04 -14.85
N LYS A 124 -1.95 2.99 -14.79
CA LYS A 124 -2.40 3.53 -13.50
C LYS A 124 -3.16 2.48 -12.69
N PHE A 125 -4.01 1.67 -13.33
CA PHE A 125 -4.69 0.55 -12.67
C PHE A 125 -3.70 -0.49 -12.12
N LEU A 126 -2.67 -0.84 -12.90
CA LEU A 126 -1.62 -1.78 -12.47
C LEU A 126 -0.63 -1.17 -11.47
N CYS A 127 -0.43 0.16 -11.49
CA CYS A 127 0.46 0.86 -10.57
C CYS A 127 -0.14 0.96 -9.17
N VAL A 128 -1.47 0.97 -9.07
CA VAL A 128 -2.22 0.90 -7.81
C VAL A 128 -2.22 -0.54 -7.32
N CYS A 129 -1.02 -1.06 -7.07
CA CYS A 129 -0.71 -2.31 -6.40
C CYS A 129 -0.18 -2.04 -4.99
#